data_AF-A0A1X0SDZ4-F1
#
_entry.id   AF-A0A1X0SDZ4-F1
#
_cell.length_a   1.000
_cell.length_b   1.000
_cell.length_c   1.000
_cell.angle_alpha   90.00
_cell.angle_beta   90.00
_cell.angle_gamma   90.00
#
_symmetry.space_group_name_H-M   'P 1'
#
loop_
_entity.id
_entity.type
_entity.pdbx_description
1 polymer ?
#
loop_
_entity_poly.entity_id
_entity_poly.type
_entity_poly.pdbx_seq_one_letter_code
_entity_poly.pdbx_strand_id
1 'polypeptide(L)'
;MNAKDYAQALDGDVTDTLNYYNLCHEDVIFQHNNDPKHTAKITKNYLHDEKKYTVLPWQAQYPDLNPIGHIRKQLRLKLAKYKQ
;
A
#
# COMPACT_ATOMS: atom_id res chain seq x y z
N MET A 1 12.19 -4.47 -6.20
CA MET A 1 11.59 -3.17 -5.84
C MET A 1 12.27 -2.66 -4.57
N ASN A 2 12.95 -1.52 -4.67
CA ASN A 2 13.56 -0.81 -3.55
C ASN A 2 12.62 0.30 -3.02
N ALA A 3 13.08 1.10 -2.05
CA ALA A 3 12.26 2.17 -1.45
C ALA A 3 11.94 3.33 -2.42
N LYS A 4 12.86 3.66 -3.34
CA LYS A 4 12.63 4.67 -4.38
C LYS A 4 11.59 4.19 -5.37
N ASP A 5 11.72 2.95 -5.85
CA ASP A 5 10.73 2.34 -6.76
C ASP A 5 9.34 2.33 -6.09
N TYR A 6 9.28 2.04 -4.79
CA TYR A 6 8.04 2.04 -4.02
C TYR A 6 7.41 3.44 -3.95
N ALA A 7 8.18 4.47 -3.58
CA ALA A 7 7.67 5.84 -3.55
C ALA A 7 7.16 6.31 -4.94
N GLN A 8 7.85 5.92 -6.02
CA GLN A 8 7.41 6.21 -7.39
C GLN A 8 6.10 5.49 -7.74
N ALA A 9 5.92 4.23 -7.32
CA ALA A 9 4.66 3.51 -7.51
C ALA A 9 3.50 4.15 -6.73
N LEU A 10 3.78 4.73 -5.55
CA LEU A 10 2.78 5.50 -4.80
C LEU A 10 2.40 6.81 -5.51
N ASP A 11 3.34 7.47 -6.17
CA ASP A 11 3.07 8.73 -6.88
C ASP A 11 2.30 8.52 -8.19
N GLY A 12 2.51 7.38 -8.86
CA GLY A 12 1.71 6.96 -10.00
C GLY A 12 0.41 6.26 -9.58
N ASP A 13 0.47 4.94 -9.45
CA ASP A 13 -0.70 4.06 -9.36
C ASP A 13 -1.69 4.45 -8.25
N VAL A 14 -1.19 4.84 -7.07
CA VAL A 14 -2.07 5.21 -5.94
C VAL A 14 -2.72 6.56 -6.20
N THR A 15 -1.97 7.57 -6.65
CA THR A 15 -2.52 8.89 -7.01
C THR A 15 -3.58 8.76 -8.11
N ASP A 16 -3.31 7.97 -9.15
CA ASP A 16 -4.25 7.72 -10.24
C ASP A 16 -5.53 7.04 -9.73
N THR A 17 -5.39 6.10 -8.79
CA THR A 17 -6.54 5.45 -8.14
C THR A 17 -7.36 6.45 -7.34
N LEU A 18 -6.73 7.33 -6.55
CA LEU A 18 -7.44 8.36 -5.79
C LEU A 18 -8.17 9.32 -6.73
N ASN A 19 -7.51 9.78 -7.79
CA ASN A 19 -8.12 10.63 -8.81
C ASN A 19 -9.32 9.97 -9.49
N TYR A 20 -9.21 8.68 -9.82
CA TYR A 20 -10.31 7.91 -10.42
C TYR A 20 -11.56 7.88 -9.52
N TYR A 21 -11.38 7.75 -8.21
CA TYR A 21 -12.47 7.80 -7.23
C TYR A 21 -12.83 9.21 -6.77
N ASN A 22 -12.20 10.25 -7.33
CA ASN A 22 -12.36 11.65 -6.94
C ASN A 22 -12.11 11.88 -5.44
N LEU A 23 -11.08 11.21 -4.91
CA LEU A 23 -10.60 11.30 -3.54
C LEU A 23 -9.27 12.05 -3.48
N CYS A 24 -9.02 12.71 -2.37
CA CYS A 24 -7.73 13.29 -2.03
C CYS A 24 -6.96 12.40 -1.03
N HIS A 25 -5.70 12.74 -0.79
CA HIS A 25 -4.82 11.99 0.10
C HIS A 25 -5.29 12.07 1.56
N GLU A 26 -5.92 13.20 1.90
CA GLU A 26 -6.52 13.51 3.19
C GLU A 26 -7.83 12.77 3.45
N ASP A 27 -8.51 12.29 2.42
CA ASP A 27 -9.77 11.55 2.53
C ASP A 27 -9.58 10.08 2.92
N VAL A 28 -8.33 9.60 2.91
CA VAL A 28 -8.01 8.19 3.09
C VAL A 28 -7.03 7.94 4.24
N ILE A 29 -7.19 6.78 4.87
CA ILE A 29 -6.20 6.25 5.80
C ILE A 29 -5.35 5.24 5.03
N PHE A 30 -4.07 5.54 4.86
CA PHE A 30 -3.13 4.70 4.12
C PHE A 30 -2.62 3.56 5.00
N GLN A 31 -2.78 2.31 4.54
CA GLN A 31 -2.31 1.13 5.26
C GLN A 31 -1.21 0.41 4.46
N HIS A 32 -0.06 0.15 5.09
CA HIS A 32 0.99 -0.71 4.56
C HIS A 32 1.72 -1.47 5.69
N ASN A 33 2.44 -2.55 5.35
CA ASN A 33 3.21 -3.31 6.35
C ASN A 33 4.59 -2.68 6.61
N ASN A 34 5.23 -3.08 7.71
CA ASN A 34 6.57 -2.62 8.14
C ASN A 34 7.74 -3.22 7.34
N ASP A 35 7.57 -3.47 6.04
CA ASP A 35 8.68 -3.88 5.19
C ASP A 35 9.77 -2.77 5.18
N PRO A 36 11.08 -3.11 5.22
CA PRO A 36 12.14 -2.10 5.30
C PRO A 36 12.05 -0.97 4.27
N LYS A 37 11.55 -1.26 3.06
CA LYS A 37 11.37 -0.24 2.02
C LYS A 37 10.20 0.71 2.31
N HIS A 38 9.18 0.26 3.02
CA HIS A 38 8.03 1.07 3.42
C HIS A 38 8.36 2.00 4.59
N THR A 39 9.27 1.57 5.46
CA THR A 39 9.74 2.36 6.61
C THR A 39 10.99 3.19 6.33
N ALA A 40 11.54 3.11 5.11
CA ALA A 40 12.71 3.88 4.69
C ALA A 40 12.42 5.39 4.74
N LYS A 41 13.47 6.19 4.95
CA LYS A 41 13.35 7.66 5.07
C LYS A 41 12.64 8.29 3.87
N ILE A 42 13.04 7.90 2.65
CA ILE A 42 12.42 8.41 1.42
C ILE A 42 10.90 8.18 1.38
N THR A 43 10.46 6.99 1.78
CA THR A 43 9.05 6.63 1.81
C THR A 43 8.28 7.40 2.89
N LYS A 44 8.87 7.54 4.08
CA LYS A 44 8.25 8.32 5.17
C LYS A 44 8.10 9.79 4.79
N ASN A 45 9.14 10.38 4.21
CA ASN A 45 9.09 11.77 3.75
C ASN A 45 8.01 11.97 2.67
N TYR A 46 7.94 11.08 1.69
CA TYR A 46 6.91 11.12 0.67
C TYR A 46 5.49 11.04 1.28
N LEU A 47 5.25 10.08 2.18
CA LEU A 47 3.93 9.87 2.76
C LEU A 47 3.50 11.02 3.68
N HIS A 48 4.39 11.49 4.56
CA HIS A 48 4.04 12.46 5.61
C HIS A 48 4.30 13.91 5.22
N ASP A 49 5.47 14.20 4.62
CA ASP A 49 5.89 15.58 4.37
C ASP A 49 5.34 16.09 3.02
N GLU A 50 5.42 15.27 1.97
CA GLU A 50 5.03 15.67 0.61
C GLU A 50 3.52 15.52 0.39
N LYS A 51 2.96 14.34 0.67
CA LYS A 51 1.57 14.00 0.36
C LYS A 51 0.61 14.04 1.55
N LYS A 52 1.12 14.18 2.78
CA LYS A 52 0.33 14.34 4.02
C LYS A 52 -0.70 13.23 4.29
N TYR A 53 -0.37 12.00 3.92
CA TYR A 53 -1.21 10.84 4.23
C TYR A 53 -1.35 10.62 5.75
N THR A 54 -2.55 10.24 6.16
CA THR A 54 -2.76 9.61 7.47
C THR A 54 -2.39 8.12 7.35
N VAL A 55 -1.23 7.71 7.87
CA VAL A 55 -0.77 6.32 7.80
C VAL A 55 -1.23 5.53 9.02
N LEU A 56 -1.92 4.41 8.80
CA LEU A 56 -2.36 3.51 9.87
C LEU A 56 -1.13 2.80 10.51
N PRO A 57 -0.94 2.89 11.84
CA PRO A 57 0.14 2.18 12.52
C PRO A 57 0.04 0.67 12.32
N TRP A 58 1.11 0.07 11.78
CA TRP A 58 1.14 -1.37 11.56
C TRP A 58 1.64 -2.14 12.78
N GLN A 59 0.78 -2.97 13.37
CA GLN A 59 1.16 -3.86 14.45
C GLN A 59 1.77 -5.15 13.88
N ALA A 60 3.10 -5.31 14.01
CA ALA A 60 3.85 -6.45 13.45
C ALA A 60 3.36 -7.82 13.95
N GLN A 61 2.72 -7.86 15.12
CA GLN A 61 2.19 -9.08 15.75
C GLN A 61 0.91 -9.62 15.09
N TYR A 62 0.29 -8.87 14.18
CA TYR A 62 -0.98 -9.25 13.54
C TYR A 62 -0.87 -9.33 12.02
N PRO A 63 -0.20 -10.37 11.47
CA PRO A 63 -0.09 -10.56 10.02
C PRO A 63 -1.46 -10.76 9.35
N ASP A 64 -2.44 -11.29 10.09
CA ASP A 64 -3.81 -11.52 9.61
C ASP A 64 -4.62 -10.24 9.41
N LEU A 65 -4.18 -9.11 9.99
CA LEU A 65 -4.82 -7.81 9.80
C LEU A 65 -4.41 -7.13 8.48
N ASN A 66 -3.82 -7.87 7.54
CA ASN A 66 -3.55 -7.40 6.19
C ASN A 66 -4.67 -7.76 5.21
N PRO A 67 -5.56 -6.84 4.82
CA PRO A 67 -6.58 -7.12 3.81
C PRO A 67 -5.98 -7.64 2.49
N ILE A 68 -4.77 -7.18 2.12
CA ILE A 68 -4.07 -7.64 0.91
C ILE A 68 -3.68 -9.12 1.01
N GLY A 69 -3.37 -9.62 2.21
CA GLY A 69 -3.08 -11.03 2.45
C GLY A 69 -4.28 -11.91 2.09
N HIS A 70 -5.48 -11.51 2.53
CA HIS A 70 -6.72 -12.19 2.20
C HIS A 70 -7.00 -12.15 0.68
N ILE A 71 -6.93 -10.98 0.06
CA ILE A 71 -7.18 -10.80 -1.38
C ILE A 71 -6.20 -11.65 -2.20
N ARG A 72 -4.92 -11.68 -1.84
CA ARG A 72 -3.90 -12.49 -2.52
C ARG A 72 -4.19 -13.98 -2.41
N LYS A 73 -4.65 -14.46 -1.26
CA LYS A 73 -5.07 -15.85 -1.07
C LYS A 73 -6.22 -16.20 -2.01
N GLN A 74 -7.26 -15.36 -2.06
CA GLN A 74 -8.40 -15.55 -2.97
C GLN A 74 -7.97 -15.55 -4.45
N LEU A 75 -7.09 -14.62 -4.83
CA LEU A 75 -6.55 -14.54 -6.18
C LEU A 75 -5.80 -15.83 -6.58
N ARG A 76 -4.95 -16.35 -5.69
CA ARG A 76 -4.23 -17.61 -5.92
C ARG A 76 -5.17 -18.80 -6.11
N LEU A 77 -6.24 -18.89 -5.30
CA LEU A 77 -7.25 -19.95 -5.43
C LEU A 77 -7.97 -19.88 -6.78
N LYS A 78 -8.34 -18.67 -7.23
CA LYS A 78 -8.95 -18.48 -8.55
C LYS A 78 -7.97 -18.83 -9.67
N LEU A 79 -6.73 -18.34 -9.63
CA LEU A 79 -5.70 -18.66 -10.62
C LEU A 79 -5.40 -20.16 -10.72
N ALA A 80 -5.43 -20.88 -9.60
CA ALA A 80 -5.25 -22.33 -9.60
C ALA A 80 -6.37 -23.07 -10.35
N LYS A 81 -7.61 -22.54 -10.31
CA LYS A 81 -8.74 -23.08 -11.07
C LYS A 81 -8.67 -22.77 -12.57
N TYR A 82 -8.04 -21.66 -12.96
CA TYR A 82 -7.86 -21.29 -14.37
C TYR A 82 -6.81 -22.13 -15.12
N LYS A 83 -5.92 -22.83 -14.40
CA LYS A 83 -4.88 -23.69 -14.99
C LYS A 83 -5.33 -25.15 -15.19
N GLN A 84 -6.63 -25.41 -15.08
CA GLN A 84 -7.26 -26.72 -15.35
C GLN A 84 -8.03 -26.69 -16.66
#